data_AF-A0A5N9F3Y2-F1
#
_entry.id   AF-A0A5N9F3Y2-F1
#
_cell.length_a   1.000
_cell.length_b   1.000
_cell.length_c   1.000
_cell.angle_alpha   90.00
_cell.angle_beta   90.00
_cell.angle_gamma   90.00
#
_symmetry.space_group_name_H-M   'P 1'
#
loop_
_entity.id
_entity.type
_entity.pdbx_description
1 polymer ?
#
loop_
_entity_poly.entity_id
_entity_poly.type
_entity_poly.pdbx_seq_one_letter_code
_entity_poly.pdbx_strand_id
1 'polypeptide(L)' 'MMYSKKCPKCHGDLIAGEDIHGRYVSCIQCGFLKDDTPGELIEDTQPLPGKTNVIDAPKPAKKRRKKVAQVA' A
#
# COMPACT_ATOMS: atom_id res chain seq x y z
N MET A 1 1.05 -2.60 23.15
CA MET A 1 2.44 -3.07 23.42
C MET A 1 3.34 -2.61 22.28
N MET A 2 4.59 -2.23 22.57
CA MET A 2 5.57 -1.77 21.58
C MET A 2 6.69 -2.81 21.44
N TYR A 3 7.03 -3.20 20.21
CA TYR A 3 8.08 -4.17 19.91
C TYR A 3 9.18 -3.50 19.10
N SER A 4 10.30 -3.18 19.74
CA SER A 4 11.43 -2.55 19.08
C SER A 4 12.22 -3.53 18.21
N LYS A 5 12.64 -3.10 17.02
CA LYS A 5 13.47 -3.86 16.06
C LYS A 5 12.88 -5.18 15.53
N LYS A 6 11.57 -5.40 15.70
CA LYS A 6 10.91 -6.63 15.24
C LYS A 6 10.36 -6.57 13.81
N CYS A 7 10.41 -5.42 13.14
CA CYS A 7 9.87 -5.31 11.78
C CYS A 7 10.75 -6.10 10.78
N PRO A 8 10.18 -7.05 10.01
CA PRO A 8 10.96 -7.85 9.05
C PRO A 8 11.37 -7.05 7.79
N LYS A 9 10.77 -5.88 7.54
CA LYS A 9 11.10 -5.03 6.38
C LYS A 9 12.23 -4.05 6.69
N CYS A 10 12.10 -3.28 7.76
CA CYS A 10 13.01 -2.16 8.05
C CYS A 10 13.75 -2.30 9.38
N HIS A 11 13.55 -3.40 10.12
CA HIS A 11 14.05 -3.56 11.49
C HIS A 11 13.67 -2.39 12.39
N GLY A 12 12.50 -1.79 12.16
CA GLY A 12 11.93 -0.73 12.97
C GLY A 12 11.05 -1.23 14.11
N ASP A 13 10.38 -0.29 14.75
CA ASP A 13 9.49 -0.52 15.87
C ASP A 13 8.08 -0.87 15.38
N LEU A 14 7.50 -1.91 15.98
CA LEU A 14 6.12 -2.34 15.78
C LEU A 14 5.26 -1.92 16.96
N ILE A 15 4.02 -1.57 16.67
CA ILE A 15 2.99 -1.16 17.62
C ILE A 15 1.84 -2.14 17.50
N ALA A 16 1.46 -2.77 18.61
CA ALA A 16 0.24 -3.57 18.66
C ALA A 16 -0.97 -2.66 18.87
N GLY A 17 -1.97 -2.80 18.00
CA GLY A 17 -3.29 -2.19 18.10
C GLY A 17 -4.39 -3.24 18.11
N GLU A 18 -5.62 -2.81 18.35
CA GLU A 18 -6.82 -3.65 18.30
C GLU A 18 -7.90 -2.86 17.56
N ASP A 19 -8.59 -3.51 16.63
CA ASP A 19 -9.71 -2.96 15.86
C ASP A 19 -10.88 -3.96 15.88
N ILE A 20 -11.97 -3.65 15.18
CA ILE A 20 -13.16 -4.51 15.00
C ILE A 20 -12.83 -5.92 14.49
N HIS A 21 -11.68 -6.08 13.83
CA HIS A 21 -11.17 -7.35 13.29
C HIS A 21 -10.24 -8.11 14.25
N GLY A 22 -9.98 -7.56 15.43
CA GLY A 22 -9.08 -8.14 16.43
C GLY A 22 -7.76 -7.40 16.56
N ARG A 23 -6.74 -8.07 17.11
CA ARG A 23 -5.42 -7.49 17.35
C ARG A 23 -4.57 -7.50 16.09
N TYR A 24 -3.83 -6.43 15.88
CA TYR A 24 -2.88 -6.29 14.78
C TYR A 24 -1.59 -5.65 15.28
N VAL A 25 -0.51 -5.83 14.53
CA VAL A 25 0.75 -5.12 14.73
C VAL A 25 1.14 -4.34 13.48
N SER A 26 1.48 -3.06 13.66
CA SER A 26 1.90 -2.17 12.58
C SER A 26 3.26 -1.54 12.86
N CYS A 27 4.12 -1.41 11.84
CA CYS A 27 5.41 -0.76 11.97
C CYS A 27 5.29 0.74 11.68
N ILE A 28 5.67 1.56 12.65
CA ILE A 28 5.59 3.02 12.54
C ILE A 28 6.58 3.60 11.52
N GLN A 29 7.67 2.90 11.21
CA GLN A 29 8.73 3.41 10.33
C GLN A 29 8.49 3.12 8.85
N CYS A 30 7.87 1.99 8.50
CA CYS A 30 7.67 1.58 7.10
C CYS A 30 6.25 1.16 6.75
N GLY A 31 5.30 1.21 7.69
CA GLY A 31 3.90 0.83 7.47
C GLY A 31 3.65 -0.67 7.28
N PHE A 32 4.55 -1.55 7.71
CA PHE A 32 4.31 -3.00 7.68
C PHE A 32 3.18 -3.36 8.65
N LEU A 33 2.12 -4.02 8.18
CA LEU A 33 0.97 -4.45 8.98
C LEU A 33 0.89 -5.98 8.99
N LYS A 34 0.58 -6.57 10.14
CA LYS A 34 0.29 -7.99 10.28
C LYS A 34 -0.82 -8.19 11.32
N ASP A 35 -1.81 -9.01 10.99
CA ASP A 35 -2.88 -9.36 11.92
C ASP A 35 -2.40 -10.44 12.89
N ASP A 36 -2.66 -10.24 14.19
CA ASP A 36 -2.35 -11.14 15.30
C ASP A 36 -3.68 -11.72 15.82
N THR A 37 -4.48 -12.34 14.96
CA THR A 37 -5.75 -12.99 15.35
C THR A 37 -5.47 -14.34 16.00
N PRO A 38 -5.73 -14.52 17.31
CA PRO A 38 -5.58 -15.80 17.96
C PRO A 38 -6.83 -16.64 17.71
N GLY A 39 -6.80 -17.47 16.66
CA GLY A 39 -7.72 -18.61 16.60
C GLY A 39 -8.72 -18.64 15.46
N GLU A 40 -8.34 -18.27 14.25
CA GLU A 40 -8.78 -19.05 13.09
C GLU A 40 -7.66 -19.06 12.06
N LEU A 41 -7.16 -20.26 11.76
CA LEU A 41 -6.58 -20.55 10.46
C LEU A 41 -7.69 -20.27 9.44
N ILE A 42 -7.85 -19.01 9.03
CA ILE A 42 -8.57 -18.72 7.80
C ILE A 42 -7.58 -19.17 6.73
N GLU A 43 -7.75 -20.43 6.33
CA GLU A 43 -7.28 -20.94 5.07
C GLU A 43 -7.58 -19.91 3.97
N ASP A 44 -6.62 -19.79 3.06
CA ASP A 44 -6.78 -19.06 1.81
C ASP A 44 -6.78 -17.53 1.90
N THR A 45 -5.63 -16.98 1.50
CA THR A 45 -5.56 -16.15 0.30
C THR A 45 -6.81 -16.28 -0.59
N GLN A 46 -7.87 -15.55 -0.30
CA GLN A 46 -8.80 -15.14 -1.34
C GLN A 46 -8.31 -13.79 -1.83
N PRO A 47 -7.73 -13.70 -3.05
CA PRO A 47 -7.87 -12.47 -3.79
C PRO A 47 -9.39 -12.29 -3.93
N LEU A 48 -9.97 -11.39 -3.15
CA LEU A 48 -11.28 -10.86 -3.50
C LEU A 48 -11.19 -10.50 -4.99
N PRO A 49 -12.05 -11.02 -5.86
CA PRO A 49 -12.17 -10.54 -7.23
C PRO A 49 -12.84 -9.15 -7.17
N GLY A 50 -12.20 -8.23 -6.46
CA GLY A 50 -12.44 -6.81 -6.55
C GLY A 50 -11.95 -6.41 -7.92
N LYS A 51 -12.83 -6.56 -8.90
CA LYS A 51 -12.87 -5.89 -10.20
C LYS A 51 -12.04 -4.61 -10.11
N THR A 52 -10.76 -4.70 -10.46
CA THR A 52 -9.91 -3.53 -10.54
C THR A 52 -10.39 -2.81 -11.78
N ASN A 53 -11.27 -1.82 -11.61
CA ASN A 53 -11.53 -0.86 -12.66
C ASN A 53 -10.24 -0.07 -12.84
N VAL A 54 -9.38 -0.55 -13.74
CA VAL A 54 -8.22 0.20 -14.20
C VAL A 54 -8.77 1.43 -14.89
N ILE A 55 -8.80 2.56 -14.18
CA ILE A 55 -9.07 3.85 -14.80
C ILE A 55 -7.78 4.20 -15.53
N ASP A 56 -7.70 3.87 -16.82
CA ASP A 56 -6.60 4.26 -17.69
C ASP A 56 -6.37 5.77 -17.57
N ALA A 57 -5.15 6.15 -17.16
CA ALA A 57 -4.75 7.54 -17.15
C ALA A 57 -4.83 8.07 -18.60
N PRO A 58 -5.53 9.18 -18.86
CA PRO A 58 -5.59 9.75 -20.20
C PRO A 58 -4.16 10.10 -20.65
N LYS A 59 -3.69 9.42 -21.70
CA LYS A 59 -2.37 9.68 -22.30
C LYS A 59 -2.25 11.18 -22.60
N PRO A 60 -1.19 11.86 -22.15
CA PRO A 60 -1.03 13.28 -22.43
C PRO A 60 -0.92 13.49 -23.94
N ALA A 61 -1.88 14.25 -24.50
CA ALA A 61 -1.83 14.66 -25.90
C ALA A 61 -0.51 15.38 -26.16
N LYS A 62 0.31 14.82 -27.07
CA LYS A 62 1.57 15.42 -27.51
C LYS A 62 1.29 16.85 -27.99
N LYS A 63 1.70 17.87 -27.22
CA LYS A 63 1.65 19.26 -27.66
C LYS A 63 2.48 19.39 -28.93
N ARG A 64 1.81 19.55 -30.06
CA ARG A 64 2.42 19.83 -31.36
C ARG A 64 3.10 21.20 -31.24
N ARG A 65 4.43 21.21 -31.03
CA ARG A 65 5.23 22.44 -31.03
C ARG A 65 5.08 23.07 -32.42
N LYS A 66 4.33 24.18 -32.50
CA LYS A 66 4.27 25.02 -33.69
C LYS A 66 5.64 25.69 -33.80
N LYS A 67 6.48 25.30 -34.77
CA LYS A 67 7.68 26.06 -35.12
C LYS A 67 7.21 27.44 -35.54
N VAL A 68 7.57 28.47 -34.78
CA VAL A 68 7.41 29.86 -35.18
C VAL A 68 8.45 30.07 -36.30
N ALA A 69 7.98 30.34 -37.51
CA ALA A 69 8.86 30.78 -38.58
C ALA A 69 9.43 32.15 -38.17
N GLN A 70 10.75 32.26 -38.03
CA GLN A 70 11.42 33.54 -37.98
C GLN A 70 11.22 34.21 -39.34
N VAL A 71 10.71 35.44 -39.34
CA VAL A 71 10.59 36.29 -40.52
C VAL A 71 11.78 37.26 -40.52
N ALA A 72 12.45 37.29 -41.68
CA ALA A 72 13.39 38.26 -42.27
C ALA A 72 14.25 39.13 -41.35
#